data_AF-A0A7W6W5P8-F1
#
_entry.id   AF-A0A7W6W5P8-F1
#
_cell.length_a   1.000
_cell.length_b   1.000
_cell.length_c   1.000
_cell.angle_alpha   90.00
_cell.angle_beta   90.00
_cell.angle_gamma   90.00
#
_symmetry.space_group_name_H-M   'P 1'
#
loop_
_entity.id
_entity.type
_entity.pdbx_description
1 polymer ?
#
loop_
_entity_poly.entity_id
_entity_poly.type
_entity_poly.pdbx_seq_one_letter_code
_entity_poly.pdbx_strand_id
1 'polypeptide(L)'
;MTEFLDEAATLRSAREMLVSSDEATLVVAFWGAGAIKSLGLQKPWKSLRIVCNLDSGACNPYEVEELMSLKNAEVRTDWRLHGKVYLTPETLIMGSSNASSNGLVVEGAAISGWAEANIRSGDPELIKQLSDWCNTRFSQAVGIDPEKLDLARVAWNSRKSFAPVKGGLTSNLVDLVRRQPDHPAFDKLKVVQWARLTSAHAAKIFDEAVQADGSLKGTDIYEGWGANMEVGDWLIDFDVSKRIPEFTAYWRVVHWDEENDVTFVHKADSIDLPTLGKVSVAEGDLPRLAEAMARSRVTERGPKEKIAGISDVVQAMENAARPFNGKAFDRAMFAIYDQAAALGYKPTEFRSMVERLGGVGAARQLLGKRSVSEGFTRLWELKRLDLTVEALVLKSQWRHLFTSEELKRARTRLEDMKYLFPK
;
A
#
# COMPACT_ATOMS: atom_id res chain seq x y z
N MET A 1 -16.92 0.24 36.13
CA MET A 1 -17.84 0.77 35.09
C MET A 1 -17.40 0.19 33.76
N THR A 2 -18.34 -0.36 33.00
CA THR A 2 -18.08 -0.95 31.68
C THR A 2 -18.62 -0.02 30.61
N GLU A 3 -17.84 0.23 29.57
CA GLU A 3 -18.19 1.14 28.47
C GLU A 3 -17.93 0.50 27.11
N PHE A 4 -18.71 0.88 26.10
CA PHE A 4 -18.50 0.49 24.71
C PHE A 4 -17.46 1.42 24.06
N LEU A 5 -16.59 0.85 23.23
CA LEU A 5 -15.60 1.57 22.44
C LEU A 5 -15.69 1.17 20.97
N ASP A 6 -15.82 2.18 20.10
CA ASP A 6 -15.63 2.05 18.65
C ASP A 6 -14.14 2.00 18.26
N GLU A 7 -13.82 1.91 16.96
CA GLU A 7 -12.43 1.80 16.49
C GLU A 7 -11.52 2.97 16.89
N ALA A 8 -12.06 4.18 17.02
CA ALA A 8 -11.29 5.38 17.37
C ALA A 8 -11.11 5.50 18.88
N ALA A 9 -12.17 5.26 19.64
CA ALA A 9 -12.13 5.24 21.10
C ALA A 9 -11.26 4.11 21.63
N THR A 10 -11.26 2.95 20.96
CA THR A 10 -10.43 1.80 21.35
C THR A 10 -8.94 2.13 21.33
N LEU A 11 -8.43 2.74 20.25
CA LEU A 11 -7.00 3.09 20.18
C LEU A 11 -6.61 4.10 21.27
N ARG A 12 -7.42 5.14 21.48
CA ARG A 12 -7.13 6.15 22.52
C ARG A 12 -7.12 5.52 23.91
N SER A 13 -8.17 4.78 24.27
CA SER A 13 -8.28 4.13 25.58
C SER A 13 -7.21 3.07 25.82
N ALA A 14 -6.88 2.25 24.79
CA ALA A 14 -5.81 1.26 24.88
C ALA A 14 -4.45 1.93 25.08
N ARG A 15 -4.15 3.01 24.34
CA ARG A 15 -2.92 3.76 24.53
C ARG A 15 -2.85 4.39 25.93
N GLU A 16 -3.92 5.03 26.38
CA GLU A 16 -3.98 5.65 27.71
C GLU A 16 -3.70 4.65 28.82
N MET A 17 -4.41 3.51 28.84
CA MET A 17 -4.22 2.48 29.87
C MET A 17 -2.82 1.84 29.83
N LEU A 18 -2.27 1.63 28.64
CA LEU A 18 -0.96 1.00 28.48
C LEU A 18 0.16 1.97 28.85
N VAL A 19 0.02 3.26 28.54
CA VAL A 19 0.98 4.29 28.96
C VAL A 19 0.96 4.48 30.47
N SER A 20 -0.21 4.39 31.12
CA SER A 20 -0.34 4.58 32.58
C SER A 20 0.06 3.39 33.46
N SER A 21 0.21 2.18 32.91
CA SER A 21 0.57 0.95 33.67
C SER A 21 1.99 0.47 33.35
N ASP A 22 2.77 0.01 34.32
CA ASP A 22 4.07 -0.64 34.10
C ASP A 22 3.99 -2.17 33.92
N GLU A 23 2.79 -2.74 34.06
CA GLU A 23 2.48 -4.15 33.82
C GLU A 23 1.32 -4.32 32.84
N ALA A 24 1.47 -5.23 31.86
CA ALA A 24 0.38 -5.56 30.95
C ALA A 24 0.47 -6.99 30.41
N THR A 25 -0.70 -7.58 30.11
CA THR A 25 -0.83 -8.84 29.37
C THR A 25 -1.68 -8.61 28.12
N LEU A 26 -1.08 -8.78 26.95
CA LEU A 26 -1.71 -8.55 25.65
C LEU A 26 -1.91 -9.90 24.95
N VAL A 27 -3.15 -10.35 24.87
CA VAL A 27 -3.50 -11.59 24.18
C VAL A 27 -4.27 -11.20 22.92
N VAL A 28 -3.51 -10.83 21.89
CA VAL A 28 -4.00 -10.22 20.66
C VAL A 28 -3.46 -10.99 19.46
N ALA A 29 -4.36 -11.60 18.69
CA ALA A 29 -4.00 -12.51 17.62
C ALA A 29 -3.09 -11.87 16.56
N PHE A 30 -3.45 -10.70 16.05
CA PHE A 30 -2.76 -10.09 14.91
C PHE A 30 -2.14 -8.74 15.27
N TRP A 31 -0.88 -8.58 14.86
CA TRP A 31 -0.10 -7.36 15.02
C TRP A 31 0.25 -6.79 13.64
N GLY A 32 0.08 -5.49 13.45
CA GLY A 32 0.39 -4.78 12.21
C GLY A 32 1.55 -3.81 12.39
N ALA A 33 2.10 -3.33 11.27
CA ALA A 33 3.18 -2.34 11.30
C ALA A 33 2.76 -1.07 12.08
N GLY A 34 3.61 -0.62 13.01
CA GLY A 34 3.42 0.60 13.80
C GLY A 34 2.47 0.45 15.00
N ALA A 35 2.06 -0.77 15.35
CA ALA A 35 1.24 -1.06 16.50
C ALA A 35 1.92 -0.69 17.82
N ILE A 36 3.21 -1.00 17.96
CA ILE A 36 4.04 -0.67 19.14
C ILE A 36 3.98 0.83 19.41
N LYS A 37 4.23 1.64 18.37
CA LYS A 37 4.20 3.10 18.44
C LYS A 37 2.81 3.60 18.81
N SER A 38 1.78 3.07 18.16
CA SER A 38 0.38 3.51 18.32
C SER A 38 -0.16 3.21 19.72
N LEU A 39 0.19 2.06 20.28
CA LEU A 39 -0.18 1.65 21.63
C LEU A 39 0.72 2.23 22.73
N GLY A 40 1.86 2.84 22.37
CA GLY A 40 2.76 3.47 23.34
C GLY A 40 3.60 2.46 24.12
N LEU A 41 3.99 1.35 23.48
CA LEU A 41 4.72 0.26 24.13
C LEU A 41 6.22 0.53 24.29
N GLN A 42 6.79 1.54 23.61
CA GLN A 42 8.20 1.93 23.72
C GLN A 42 8.49 2.70 25.02
N LYS A 43 8.47 1.98 26.14
CA LYS A 43 8.75 2.49 27.48
C LYS A 43 9.31 1.36 28.37
N PRO A 44 9.95 1.67 29.51
CA PRO A 44 10.38 0.63 30.44
C PRO A 44 9.15 -0.08 31.05
N TRP A 45 9.08 -1.39 30.88
CA TRP A 45 8.07 -2.24 31.51
C TRP A 45 8.63 -2.91 32.75
N LYS A 46 7.80 -3.09 33.77
CA LYS A 46 8.08 -4.03 34.86
C LYS A 46 7.81 -5.45 34.39
N SER A 47 6.69 -5.66 33.69
CA SER A 47 6.34 -6.93 33.04
C SER A 47 5.41 -6.70 31.86
N LEU A 48 5.82 -7.09 30.65
CA LEU A 48 4.97 -7.08 29.47
C LEU A 48 4.88 -8.49 28.90
N ARG A 49 3.69 -9.09 28.93
CA ARG A 49 3.44 -10.43 28.39
C ARG A 49 2.58 -10.33 27.15
N ILE A 50 3.01 -10.95 26.05
CA ILE A 50 2.30 -10.89 24.78
C ILE A 50 2.10 -12.29 24.22
N VAL A 51 0.88 -12.60 23.79
CA VAL A 51 0.57 -13.78 22.97
C VAL A 51 -0.02 -13.30 21.65
N CYS A 52 0.55 -13.77 20.54
CA CYS A 52 0.07 -13.52 19.19
C CYS A 52 -0.17 -14.83 18.42
N ASN A 53 -0.72 -14.75 17.22
CA ASN A 53 -0.84 -15.88 16.30
C ASN A 53 0.11 -15.66 15.11
N LEU A 54 1.39 -15.95 15.33
CA LEU A 54 2.45 -15.74 14.33
C LEU A 54 2.27 -16.67 13.11
N ASP A 55 1.72 -17.86 13.35
CA ASP A 55 1.49 -18.91 12.37
C ASP A 55 0.40 -18.57 11.33
N SER A 56 -0.48 -17.61 11.63
CA SER A 56 -1.62 -17.24 10.78
C SER A 56 -1.27 -16.61 9.42
N GLY A 57 -0.03 -16.14 9.26
CA GLY A 57 0.37 -15.27 8.15
C GLY A 57 -0.32 -13.89 8.14
N ALA A 58 -1.17 -13.58 9.13
CA ALA A 58 -1.86 -12.30 9.30
C ALA A 58 -1.27 -11.45 10.43
N CYS A 59 -0.29 -11.98 11.16
CA CYS A 59 0.50 -11.26 12.16
C CYS A 59 1.84 -10.86 11.55
N ASN A 60 2.19 -9.58 11.65
CA ASN A 60 3.40 -9.01 11.04
C ASN A 60 4.66 -9.46 11.80
N PRO A 61 5.53 -10.32 11.23
CA PRO A 61 6.70 -10.85 11.94
C PRO A 61 7.73 -9.77 12.27
N TYR A 62 7.81 -8.69 11.48
CA TYR A 62 8.74 -7.58 11.75
C TYR A 62 8.32 -6.77 12.99
N GLU A 63 7.01 -6.59 13.21
CA GLU A 63 6.52 -5.93 14.42
C GLU A 63 6.69 -6.84 15.66
N VAL A 64 6.48 -8.14 15.49
CA VAL A 64 6.69 -9.14 16.56
C VAL A 64 8.15 -9.21 16.99
N GLU A 65 9.08 -9.17 16.05
CA GLU A 65 10.51 -9.09 16.34
C GLU A 65 10.87 -7.81 17.11
N GLU A 66 10.28 -6.65 16.76
CA GLU A 66 10.47 -5.42 17.53
C GLU A 66 9.87 -5.54 18.94
N LEU A 67 8.70 -6.18 19.11
CA LEU A 67 8.12 -6.46 20.43
C LEU A 67 9.06 -7.29 21.31
N MET A 68 9.72 -8.30 20.74
CA MET A 68 10.69 -9.14 21.44
C MET A 68 11.93 -8.37 21.89
N SER A 69 12.24 -7.24 21.24
CA SER A 69 13.36 -6.37 21.61
C SER A 69 13.04 -5.42 22.78
N LEU A 70 11.76 -5.28 23.15
CA LEU A 70 11.35 -4.41 24.25
C LEU A 70 11.84 -4.97 25.59
N LYS A 71 12.36 -4.09 26.44
CA LYS A 71 12.86 -4.46 27.75
C LYS A 71 11.74 -5.05 28.61
N ASN A 72 11.99 -6.23 29.20
CA ASN A 72 11.05 -6.98 30.03
C ASN A 72 9.75 -7.39 29.31
N ALA A 73 9.80 -7.51 27.97
CA ALA A 73 8.74 -8.10 27.19
C ALA A 73 9.01 -9.59 26.95
N GLU A 74 7.98 -10.41 27.16
CA GLU A 74 7.98 -11.83 26.80
C GLU A 74 6.88 -12.08 25.77
N VAL A 75 7.28 -12.47 24.56
CA VAL A 75 6.38 -12.66 23.43
C VAL A 75 6.32 -14.15 23.08
N ARG A 76 5.10 -14.67 22.96
CA ARG A 76 4.81 -16.07 22.62
C ARG A 76 3.81 -16.15 21.46
N THR A 77 3.78 -17.30 20.79
CA THR A 77 2.81 -17.59 19.73
C THR A 77 1.86 -18.72 20.12
N ASP A 78 0.60 -18.59 19.72
CA ASP A 78 -0.41 -19.64 19.76
C ASP A 78 -1.23 -19.63 18.46
N TRP A 79 -1.10 -20.69 17.67
CA TRP A 79 -1.77 -20.86 16.37
C TRP A 79 -3.30 -20.88 16.48
N ARG A 80 -3.86 -21.19 17.67
CA ARG A 80 -5.30 -21.19 17.94
C ARG A 80 -5.83 -19.83 18.37
N LEU A 81 -4.95 -18.86 18.61
CA LEU A 81 -5.35 -17.57 19.16
C LEU A 81 -6.11 -16.76 18.11
N HIS A 82 -7.33 -16.37 18.46
CA HIS A 82 -8.09 -15.31 17.78
C HIS A 82 -8.64 -14.26 18.76
N GLY A 83 -8.16 -14.26 20.01
CA GLY A 83 -8.53 -13.26 21.01
C GLY A 83 -7.95 -11.88 20.71
N LYS A 84 -8.61 -10.85 21.22
CA LYS A 84 -8.14 -9.47 21.22
C LYS A 84 -8.38 -8.87 22.60
N VAL A 85 -7.45 -9.10 23.51
CA VAL A 85 -7.52 -8.67 24.90
C VAL A 85 -6.30 -7.84 25.25
N TYR A 86 -6.54 -6.64 25.77
CA TYR A 86 -5.56 -5.74 26.35
C TYR A 86 -5.83 -5.66 27.85
N LEU A 87 -4.93 -6.17 28.68
CA LEU A 87 -5.14 -6.28 30.12
C LEU A 87 -4.02 -5.57 30.89
N THR A 88 -4.41 -4.73 31.84
CA THR A 88 -3.58 -4.14 32.90
C THR A 88 -4.17 -4.57 34.26
N PRO A 89 -3.49 -4.36 35.39
CA PRO A 89 -4.06 -4.70 36.69
C PRO A 89 -5.37 -3.98 37.02
N GLU A 90 -5.58 -2.76 36.50
CA GLU A 90 -6.74 -1.92 36.83
C GLU A 90 -7.81 -1.85 35.72
N THR A 91 -7.47 -2.25 34.50
CA THR A 91 -8.35 -2.04 33.34
C THR A 91 -8.14 -3.15 32.30
N LEU A 92 -9.23 -3.53 31.65
CA LEU A 92 -9.20 -4.37 30.45
C LEU A 92 -9.92 -3.70 29.28
N ILE A 93 -9.46 -4.02 28.07
CA ILE A 93 -10.19 -3.81 26.82
C ILE A 93 -10.27 -5.15 26.09
N MET A 94 -11.45 -5.53 25.63
CA MET A 94 -11.63 -6.72 24.79
C MET A 94 -12.71 -6.51 23.73
N GLY A 95 -12.57 -7.18 22.59
CA GLY A 95 -13.54 -7.09 21.50
C GLY A 95 -12.99 -7.61 20.20
N SER A 96 -13.21 -6.87 19.12
CA SER A 96 -12.78 -7.24 17.77
C SER A 96 -11.44 -6.63 17.32
N SER A 97 -10.97 -5.56 17.99
CA SER A 97 -9.79 -4.79 17.57
C SER A 97 -8.47 -5.53 17.75
N ASN A 98 -7.82 -5.89 16.64
CA ASN A 98 -6.43 -6.36 16.65
C ASN A 98 -5.45 -5.18 16.79
N ALA A 99 -4.19 -5.45 17.16
CA ALA A 99 -3.14 -4.44 17.28
C ALA A 99 -2.57 -4.07 15.89
N SER A 100 -3.37 -3.44 15.04
CA SER A 100 -2.97 -3.09 13.66
C SER A 100 -3.67 -1.82 13.18
N SER A 101 -3.14 -1.19 12.13
CA SER A 101 -3.75 0.01 11.53
C SER A 101 -5.17 -0.19 10.99
N ASN A 102 -5.57 -1.44 10.70
CA ASN A 102 -6.94 -1.75 10.28
C ASN A 102 -7.91 -1.92 11.46
N GLY A 103 -7.42 -2.42 12.60
CA GLY A 103 -8.24 -2.67 13.80
C GLY A 103 -8.13 -1.61 14.90
N LEU A 104 -7.19 -0.68 14.77
CA LEU A 104 -7.02 0.50 15.60
C LEU A 104 -6.85 1.68 14.65
N VAL A 105 -7.94 2.42 14.39
CA VAL A 105 -7.90 3.55 13.46
C VAL A 105 -7.04 4.66 14.05
N VAL A 106 -5.87 4.88 13.45
CA VAL A 106 -5.02 6.03 13.77
C VAL A 106 -5.70 7.28 13.21
N GLU A 107 -5.95 8.27 14.07
CA GLU A 107 -6.53 9.55 13.69
C GLU A 107 -5.75 10.19 12.52
N GLY A 108 -6.32 10.16 11.31
CA GLY A 108 -5.59 10.48 10.08
C GLY A 108 -6.03 9.62 8.89
N ALA A 109 -6.27 8.34 9.15
CA ALA A 109 -6.59 7.34 8.13
C ALA A 109 -8.11 7.06 7.98
N ALA A 110 -8.94 8.08 8.22
CA ALA A 110 -10.39 7.94 8.28
C ALA A 110 -11.04 7.88 6.88
N ILE A 111 -10.79 6.81 6.12
CA ILE A 111 -11.69 6.32 5.04
C ILE A 111 -11.71 4.77 4.92
N SER A 112 -10.80 3.99 5.53
CA SER A 112 -10.69 2.54 5.21
C SER A 112 -10.41 1.55 6.36
N GLY A 113 -10.65 1.91 7.62
CA GLY A 113 -10.52 0.97 8.75
C GLY A 113 -11.69 -0.01 8.85
N TRP A 114 -11.54 -1.09 9.60
CA TRP A 114 -12.69 -1.94 9.97
C TRP A 114 -13.56 -1.19 10.99
N ALA A 115 -14.87 -1.41 10.94
CA ALA A 115 -15.75 -1.01 12.04
C ALA A 115 -15.51 -1.97 13.19
N GLU A 116 -15.15 -1.45 14.36
CA GLU A 116 -14.75 -2.28 15.51
C GLU A 116 -15.71 -2.11 16.69
N ALA A 117 -15.85 -3.18 17.47
CA ALA A 117 -16.71 -3.22 18.65
C ALA A 117 -15.92 -3.79 19.82
N ASN A 118 -15.67 -2.94 20.83
CA ASN A 118 -14.93 -3.32 22.01
C ASN A 118 -15.67 -2.87 23.27
N ILE A 119 -15.30 -3.49 24.39
CA ILE A 119 -15.66 -3.02 25.73
C ILE A 119 -14.40 -2.65 26.49
N ARG A 120 -14.50 -1.60 27.30
CA ARG A 120 -13.54 -1.30 28.36
C ARG A 120 -14.20 -1.52 29.70
N SER A 121 -13.48 -2.14 30.64
CA SER A 121 -13.99 -2.36 31.99
C SER A 121 -12.88 -2.22 33.03
N GLY A 122 -13.24 -1.63 34.17
CA GLY A 122 -12.47 -1.65 35.41
C GLY A 122 -13.12 -2.52 36.50
N ASP A 123 -14.02 -3.44 36.12
CA ASP A 123 -14.66 -4.36 37.06
C ASP A 123 -13.66 -5.42 37.55
N PRO A 124 -13.36 -5.49 38.87
CA PRO A 124 -12.35 -6.40 39.40
C PRO A 124 -12.63 -7.88 39.13
N GLU A 125 -13.90 -8.29 39.12
CA GLU A 125 -14.27 -9.69 38.88
C GLU A 125 -14.01 -10.08 37.42
N LEU A 126 -14.41 -9.22 36.47
CA LEU A 126 -14.12 -9.46 35.05
C LEU A 126 -12.61 -9.42 34.75
N ILE A 127 -11.87 -8.50 35.39
CA ILE A 127 -10.40 -8.43 35.29
C ILE A 127 -9.78 -9.75 35.77
N LYS A 128 -10.24 -10.29 36.89
CA LYS A 128 -9.75 -11.57 37.42
C LYS A 128 -10.00 -12.73 36.45
N GLN A 129 -11.22 -12.87 35.94
CA GLN A 129 -11.57 -13.92 34.97
C GLN A 129 -10.72 -13.85 33.70
N LEU A 130 -10.51 -12.64 33.17
CA LEU A 130 -9.68 -12.41 31.99
C LEU A 130 -8.20 -12.61 32.30
N SER A 131 -7.74 -12.27 33.50
CA SER A 131 -6.38 -12.56 33.95
C SER A 131 -6.11 -14.06 33.99
N ASP A 132 -7.02 -14.86 34.56
CA ASP A 132 -6.91 -16.32 34.60
C ASP A 132 -6.87 -16.94 33.19
N TRP A 133 -7.72 -16.45 32.29
CA TRP A 133 -7.71 -16.85 30.89
C TRP A 133 -6.41 -16.44 30.17
N CYS A 134 -5.92 -15.22 30.37
CA CYS A 134 -4.68 -14.73 29.78
C CYS A 134 -3.46 -15.53 30.30
N ASN A 135 -3.42 -15.83 31.60
CA ASN A 135 -2.36 -16.63 32.22
C ASN A 135 -2.32 -18.05 31.64
N THR A 136 -3.49 -18.67 31.49
CA THR A 136 -3.62 -20.01 30.89
C THR A 136 -3.18 -20.00 29.43
N ARG A 137 -3.60 -18.98 28.67
CA ARG A 137 -3.19 -18.84 27.26
C ARG A 137 -1.70 -18.62 27.12
N PHE A 138 -1.11 -17.78 27.97
CA PHE A 138 0.32 -17.48 27.97
C PHE A 138 1.17 -18.72 28.32
N SER A 139 0.75 -19.51 29.31
CA SER A 139 1.49 -20.72 29.71
C SER A 139 1.46 -21.81 28.66
N GLN A 140 0.37 -21.90 27.88
CA GLN A 140 0.21 -22.85 26.76
C GLN A 140 0.88 -22.37 25.47
N ALA A 141 1.12 -21.06 25.33
CA ALA A 141 1.77 -20.50 24.15
C ALA A 141 3.26 -20.86 24.11
N VAL A 142 3.79 -20.95 22.88
CA VAL A 142 5.16 -21.40 22.61
C VAL A 142 6.08 -20.20 22.41
N GLY A 143 7.34 -20.31 22.85
CA GLY A 143 8.37 -19.32 22.56
C GLY A 143 8.64 -19.16 21.05
N ILE A 144 8.99 -17.94 20.66
CA ILE A 144 9.31 -17.59 19.27
C ILE A 144 10.84 -17.61 19.13
N ASP A 145 11.32 -18.49 18.26
CA ASP A 145 12.74 -18.61 17.88
C ASP A 145 12.96 -18.02 16.47
N PRO A 146 14.22 -17.80 16.04
CA PRO A 146 14.51 -17.25 14.71
C PRO A 146 13.91 -18.05 13.54
N GLU A 147 13.87 -19.38 13.65
CA GLU A 147 13.32 -20.26 12.60
C GLU A 147 11.82 -20.02 12.41
N LYS A 148 11.06 -19.89 13.51
CA LYS A 148 9.63 -19.52 13.44
C LYS A 148 9.41 -18.14 12.84
N LEU A 149 10.27 -17.16 13.14
CA LEU A 149 10.18 -15.83 12.52
C LEU A 149 10.38 -15.91 11.00
N ASP A 150 11.35 -16.70 10.53
CA ASP A 150 11.60 -16.87 9.11
C ASP A 150 10.43 -17.55 8.39
N LEU A 151 9.87 -18.62 8.97
CA LEU A 151 8.66 -19.27 8.45
C LEU A 151 7.47 -18.29 8.41
N ALA A 152 7.31 -17.47 9.45
CA ALA A 152 6.26 -16.47 9.51
C ALA A 152 6.43 -15.37 8.46
N ARG A 153 7.66 -14.96 8.12
CA ARG A 153 7.93 -14.02 7.02
C ARG A 153 7.49 -14.59 5.67
N VAL A 154 7.74 -15.87 5.42
CA VAL A 154 7.28 -16.55 4.20
C VAL A 154 5.75 -16.53 4.13
N ALA A 155 5.07 -16.95 5.21
CA ALA A 155 3.61 -16.97 5.28
C ALA A 155 2.99 -15.56 5.11
N TRP A 156 3.58 -14.55 5.77
CA TRP A 156 3.16 -13.14 5.71
C TRP A 156 3.29 -12.56 4.29
N ASN A 157 4.42 -12.81 3.62
CA ASN A 157 4.66 -12.32 2.26
C ASN A 157 3.73 -13.00 1.25
N SER A 158 3.50 -14.31 1.39
CA SER A 158 2.50 -15.01 0.58
C SER A 158 1.11 -14.44 0.80
N ARG A 159 0.67 -14.24 2.04
CA ARG A 159 -0.66 -13.68 2.31
C ARG A 159 -0.87 -12.29 1.72
N LYS A 160 0.16 -11.45 1.62
CA LYS A 160 0.07 -10.12 1.00
C LYS A 160 -0.28 -10.16 -0.48
N SER A 161 0.27 -11.10 -1.24
CA SER A 161 -0.15 -11.29 -2.64
C SER A 161 -1.56 -11.84 -2.73
N PHE A 162 -1.96 -12.62 -1.71
CA PHE A 162 -3.29 -13.22 -1.63
C PHE A 162 -4.38 -12.36 -0.93
N ALA A 163 -4.05 -11.15 -0.50
CA ALA A 163 -4.96 -10.33 0.28
C ALA A 163 -6.10 -9.76 -0.58
N PRO A 164 -7.30 -9.55 -0.03
CA PRO A 164 -8.34 -8.79 -0.71
C PRO A 164 -7.91 -7.34 -0.90
N VAL A 165 -8.26 -6.78 -2.06
CA VAL A 165 -8.13 -5.34 -2.30
C VAL A 165 -9.09 -4.59 -1.38
N LYS A 166 -8.66 -3.43 -0.86
CA LYS A 166 -9.50 -2.61 0.01
C LYS A 166 -10.83 -2.22 -0.65
N GLY A 167 -11.90 -2.20 0.15
CA GLY A 167 -13.27 -1.86 -0.28
C GLY A 167 -14.14 -3.10 -0.51
N GLY A 168 -15.42 -2.88 -0.84
CA GLY A 168 -16.37 -3.98 -1.11
C GLY A 168 -16.05 -4.75 -2.40
N LEU A 169 -16.63 -5.94 -2.56
CA LEU A 169 -16.46 -6.76 -3.76
C LEU A 169 -16.92 -6.02 -5.02
N THR A 170 -16.14 -6.11 -6.10
CA THR A 170 -16.49 -5.62 -7.44
C THR A 170 -15.72 -6.42 -8.48
N SER A 171 -16.31 -6.62 -9.65
CA SER A 171 -15.65 -7.19 -10.82
C SER A 171 -14.95 -6.13 -11.68
N ASN A 172 -15.14 -4.83 -11.39
CA ASN A 172 -14.52 -3.75 -12.14
C ASN A 172 -13.05 -3.55 -11.73
N LEU A 173 -12.14 -3.92 -12.63
CA LEU A 173 -10.70 -3.80 -12.43
C LEU A 173 -10.25 -2.37 -12.15
N VAL A 174 -10.80 -1.38 -12.86
CA VAL A 174 -10.39 0.03 -12.69
C VAL A 174 -10.73 0.53 -11.30
N ASP A 175 -11.89 0.13 -10.75
CA ASP A 175 -12.26 0.48 -9.39
C ASP A 175 -11.34 -0.17 -8.35
N LEU A 176 -10.93 -1.42 -8.57
CA LEU A 176 -10.01 -2.15 -7.69
C LEU A 176 -8.63 -1.45 -7.68
N VAL A 177 -8.09 -1.14 -8.85
CA VAL A 177 -6.80 -0.44 -8.99
C VAL A 177 -6.87 0.97 -8.41
N ARG A 178 -7.99 1.69 -8.61
CA ARG A 178 -8.18 3.04 -8.03
C ARG A 178 -8.14 3.02 -6.50
N ARG A 179 -8.69 1.98 -5.86
CA ARG A 179 -8.75 1.84 -4.39
C ARG A 179 -7.39 1.54 -3.79
N GLN A 180 -6.56 0.74 -4.46
CA GLN A 180 -5.26 0.34 -3.96
C GLN A 180 -4.26 0.09 -5.11
N PRO A 181 -3.72 1.14 -5.74
CA PRO A 181 -2.89 1.01 -6.93
C PRO A 181 -1.56 0.29 -6.68
N ASP A 182 -1.13 0.20 -5.42
CA ASP A 182 0.07 -0.49 -4.95
C ASP A 182 -0.19 -1.95 -4.52
N HIS A 183 -1.36 -2.52 -4.85
CA HIS A 183 -1.66 -3.91 -4.53
C HIS A 183 -0.86 -4.89 -5.41
N PRO A 184 -0.14 -5.88 -4.83
CA PRO A 184 0.72 -6.80 -5.60
C PRO A 184 -0.01 -7.60 -6.69
N ALA A 185 -1.32 -7.83 -6.54
CA ALA A 185 -2.14 -8.50 -7.56
C ALA A 185 -2.18 -7.75 -8.91
N PHE A 186 -1.79 -6.47 -8.96
CA PHE A 186 -1.80 -5.66 -10.17
C PHE A 186 -0.44 -5.56 -10.86
N ASP A 187 0.64 -6.08 -10.26
CA ASP A 187 2.01 -6.00 -10.79
C ASP A 187 2.15 -6.69 -12.16
N LYS A 188 1.34 -7.72 -12.40
CA LYS A 188 1.31 -8.53 -13.62
C LYS A 188 0.22 -8.10 -14.61
N LEU A 189 -0.42 -6.94 -14.38
CA LEU A 189 -1.46 -6.41 -15.25
C LEU A 189 -0.92 -5.24 -16.08
N LYS A 190 -0.98 -5.37 -17.40
CA LYS A 190 -0.40 -4.40 -18.33
C LYS A 190 -1.45 -3.94 -19.35
N VAL A 191 -1.38 -2.68 -19.75
CA VAL A 191 -2.15 -2.12 -20.87
C VAL A 191 -1.21 -2.02 -22.07
N VAL A 192 -1.66 -2.54 -23.21
CA VAL A 192 -0.86 -2.64 -24.43
C VAL A 192 -1.56 -1.86 -25.55
N GLN A 193 -0.77 -1.10 -26.31
CA GLN A 193 -1.19 -0.47 -27.55
C GLN A 193 -0.30 -0.96 -28.68
N TRP A 194 -0.87 -1.59 -29.71
CA TRP A 194 -0.12 -2.05 -30.88
C TRP A 194 -0.67 -1.44 -32.17
N ALA A 195 0.15 -1.38 -33.21
CA ALA A 195 -0.28 -0.86 -34.52
C ALA A 195 0.26 -1.66 -35.71
N ARG A 196 1.35 -2.42 -35.51
CA ARG A 196 1.99 -3.24 -36.53
C ARG A 196 1.59 -4.70 -36.35
N LEU A 197 1.35 -5.36 -37.48
CA LEU A 197 1.19 -6.81 -37.55
C LEU A 197 2.55 -7.50 -37.37
N THR A 198 2.49 -8.77 -36.97
CA THR A 198 3.65 -9.64 -36.83
C THR A 198 4.33 -9.90 -38.17
N SER A 199 5.65 -10.08 -38.14
CA SER A 199 6.45 -10.36 -39.32
C SER A 199 6.24 -11.79 -39.82
N ALA A 200 6.59 -12.03 -41.09
CA ALA A 200 6.59 -13.38 -41.66
C ALA A 200 7.57 -14.32 -40.93
N HIS A 201 8.60 -13.77 -40.29
CA HIS A 201 9.52 -14.55 -39.46
C HIS A 201 8.85 -14.99 -38.17
N ALA A 202 8.22 -14.07 -37.43
CA ALA A 202 7.48 -14.40 -36.21
C ALA A 202 6.33 -15.38 -36.47
N ALA A 203 5.61 -15.23 -37.60
CA ALA A 203 4.58 -16.18 -38.01
C ALA A 203 5.14 -17.60 -38.23
N LYS A 204 6.33 -17.71 -38.85
CA LYS A 204 7.00 -18.99 -39.04
C LYS A 204 7.42 -19.63 -37.70
N ILE A 205 7.98 -18.83 -36.79
CA ILE A 205 8.36 -19.30 -35.44
C ILE A 205 7.13 -19.81 -34.68
N PHE A 206 6.00 -19.08 -34.77
CA PHE A 206 4.74 -19.52 -34.19
C PHE A 206 4.26 -20.87 -34.74
N ASP A 207 4.25 -21.04 -36.06
CA ASP A 207 3.84 -22.29 -36.68
C ASP A 207 4.73 -23.46 -36.24
N GLU A 208 6.05 -23.27 -36.22
CA GLU A 208 7.02 -24.29 -35.77
C GLU A 208 6.82 -24.64 -34.28
N ALA A 209 6.63 -23.64 -33.41
CA ALA A 209 6.41 -23.83 -31.98
C ALA A 209 5.09 -24.57 -31.69
N VAL A 210 3.99 -24.23 -32.37
CA VAL A 210 2.68 -24.89 -32.19
C VAL A 210 2.68 -26.34 -32.69
N GLN A 211 3.49 -26.67 -33.70
CA GLN A 211 3.66 -28.06 -34.15
C GLN A 211 4.51 -28.87 -33.17
N ALA A 212 5.55 -28.25 -32.57
CA ALA A 212 6.42 -28.90 -31.61
C ALA A 212 5.75 -29.10 -30.24
N ASP A 213 4.96 -28.13 -29.77
CA ASP A 213 4.24 -28.17 -28.51
C ASP A 213 2.73 -27.92 -28.70
N GLY A 214 1.96 -29.00 -28.51
CA GLY A 214 0.50 -28.95 -28.58
C GLY A 214 -0.16 -28.05 -27.52
N SER A 215 0.55 -27.68 -26.45
CA SER A 215 0.05 -26.77 -25.41
C SER A 215 -0.16 -25.34 -25.93
N LEU A 216 0.55 -24.96 -27.00
CA LEU A 216 0.46 -23.63 -27.62
C LEU A 216 -0.70 -23.51 -28.62
N LYS A 217 -1.49 -24.57 -28.84
CA LYS A 217 -2.64 -24.51 -29.75
C LYS A 217 -3.70 -23.51 -29.26
N GLY A 218 -4.13 -22.62 -30.15
CA GLY A 218 -5.09 -21.56 -29.83
C GLY A 218 -4.47 -20.37 -29.09
N THR A 219 -3.13 -20.24 -29.13
CA THR A 219 -2.44 -18.99 -28.79
C THR A 219 -2.41 -18.04 -29.98
N ASP A 220 -2.09 -16.78 -29.70
CA ASP A 220 -1.69 -15.75 -30.64
C ASP A 220 -0.31 -15.20 -30.21
N ILE A 221 0.29 -14.28 -30.97
CA ILE A 221 1.65 -13.81 -30.70
C ILE A 221 1.82 -12.28 -30.69
N TYR A 222 2.78 -11.84 -29.88
CA TYR A 222 3.40 -10.52 -29.97
C TYR A 222 4.87 -10.68 -30.36
N GLU A 223 5.39 -9.73 -31.15
CA GLU A 223 6.79 -9.71 -31.61
C GLU A 223 7.48 -8.42 -31.13
N GLY A 224 8.70 -8.52 -30.59
CA GLY A 224 9.54 -7.35 -30.31
C GLY A 224 9.30 -6.67 -28.94
N TRP A 225 8.54 -7.32 -28.04
CA TRP A 225 8.19 -6.75 -26.73
C TRP A 225 9.15 -7.19 -25.61
N GLY A 226 9.93 -8.25 -25.82
CA GLY A 226 10.95 -8.78 -24.93
C GLY A 226 10.45 -9.02 -23.50
N ALA A 227 11.34 -8.77 -22.55
CA ALA A 227 11.06 -8.88 -21.11
C ALA A 227 9.95 -7.93 -20.60
N ASN A 228 9.29 -7.12 -21.44
CA ASN A 228 8.11 -6.39 -21.01
C ASN A 228 6.84 -7.24 -21.00
N MET A 229 6.83 -8.44 -21.57
CA MET A 229 5.72 -9.40 -21.48
C MET A 229 6.24 -10.73 -20.90
N GLU A 230 6.14 -10.87 -19.59
CA GLU A 230 6.61 -12.05 -18.86
C GLU A 230 5.51 -13.10 -18.76
N VAL A 231 5.90 -14.37 -18.68
CA VAL A 231 4.95 -15.48 -18.46
C VAL A 231 4.10 -15.21 -17.21
N GLY A 232 2.78 -15.33 -17.37
CA GLY A 232 1.79 -15.04 -16.34
C GLY A 232 1.24 -13.61 -16.36
N ASP A 233 1.79 -12.70 -17.16
CA ASP A 233 1.21 -11.38 -17.35
C ASP A 233 -0.17 -11.46 -18.02
N TRP A 234 -1.03 -10.52 -17.64
CA TRP A 234 -2.27 -10.22 -18.32
C TRP A 234 -2.16 -8.90 -19.06
N LEU A 235 -2.58 -8.89 -20.32
CA LEU A 235 -2.55 -7.75 -21.21
C LEU A 235 -3.97 -7.30 -21.52
N ILE A 236 -4.24 -6.01 -21.33
CA ILE A 236 -5.44 -5.32 -21.77
C ILE A 236 -5.09 -4.66 -23.08
N ASP A 237 -5.54 -5.23 -24.19
CA ASP A 237 -4.99 -4.94 -25.50
C ASP A 237 -5.83 -3.97 -26.33
N PHE A 238 -5.14 -3.05 -27.00
CA PHE A 238 -5.74 -2.02 -27.85
C PHE A 238 -5.03 -1.91 -29.20
N ASP A 239 -5.78 -2.04 -30.30
CA ASP A 239 -5.33 -1.72 -31.64
C ASP A 239 -5.38 -0.19 -31.85
N VAL A 240 -4.21 0.42 -32.08
CA VAL A 240 -4.02 1.86 -32.38
C VAL A 240 -3.51 2.10 -33.81
N SER A 241 -3.66 1.11 -34.70
CA SER A 241 -3.44 1.27 -36.14
C SER A 241 -4.41 2.31 -36.72
N LYS A 242 -5.65 2.33 -36.24
CA LYS A 242 -6.73 3.27 -36.60
C LYS A 242 -6.65 4.57 -35.80
N ARG A 243 -7.49 5.55 -36.17
CA ARG A 243 -7.57 6.86 -35.50
C ARG A 243 -8.10 6.77 -34.07
N ILE A 244 -9.03 5.85 -33.82
CA ILE A 244 -9.62 5.61 -32.50
C ILE A 244 -9.07 4.26 -32.01
N PRO A 245 -8.41 4.22 -30.83
CA PRO A 245 -7.99 2.97 -30.22
C PRO A 245 -9.17 2.01 -30.03
N GLU A 246 -9.00 0.76 -30.43
CA GLU A 246 -10.03 -0.28 -30.34
C GLU A 246 -9.57 -1.36 -29.36
N PHE A 247 -10.36 -1.60 -28.30
CA PHE A 247 -10.10 -2.73 -27.40
C PHE A 247 -10.30 -4.04 -28.15
N THR A 248 -9.33 -4.96 -28.09
CA THR A 248 -9.39 -6.23 -28.83
C THR A 248 -9.82 -7.38 -27.91
N ALA A 249 -9.10 -7.60 -26.82
CA ALA A 249 -9.32 -8.68 -25.86
C ALA A 249 -8.44 -8.54 -24.62
N TYR A 250 -8.66 -9.44 -23.65
CA TYR A 250 -7.67 -9.75 -22.63
C TYR A 250 -6.79 -10.91 -23.10
N TRP A 251 -5.50 -10.79 -22.89
CA TRP A 251 -4.53 -11.81 -23.28
C TRP A 251 -3.69 -12.23 -22.09
N ARG A 252 -3.49 -13.54 -21.93
CA ARG A 252 -2.59 -14.09 -20.90
C ARG A 252 -1.31 -14.59 -21.54
N VAL A 253 -0.17 -14.09 -21.10
CA VAL A 253 1.14 -14.54 -21.57
C VAL A 253 1.41 -15.93 -21.00
N VAL A 254 1.68 -16.90 -21.88
CA VAL A 254 1.88 -18.31 -21.50
C VAL A 254 3.27 -18.83 -21.86
N HIS A 255 3.91 -18.25 -22.86
CA HIS A 255 5.26 -18.62 -23.26
C HIS A 255 5.98 -17.41 -23.87
N TRP A 256 7.30 -17.39 -23.77
CA TRP A 256 8.15 -16.40 -24.42
C TRP A 256 9.38 -17.10 -24.99
N ASP A 257 9.53 -16.99 -26.30
CA ASP A 257 10.73 -17.37 -27.02
C ASP A 257 11.69 -16.17 -27.01
N GLU A 258 12.69 -16.24 -26.12
CA GLU A 258 13.70 -15.20 -25.95
C GLU A 258 14.63 -15.07 -27.15
N GLU A 259 14.91 -16.17 -27.86
CA GLU A 259 15.85 -16.17 -29.00
C GLU A 259 15.27 -15.40 -30.19
N ASN A 260 13.97 -15.58 -30.44
CA ASN A 260 13.27 -14.96 -31.56
C ASN A 260 12.46 -13.70 -31.16
N ASP A 261 12.42 -13.36 -29.87
CA ASP A 261 11.62 -12.28 -29.28
C ASP A 261 10.12 -12.36 -29.63
N VAL A 262 9.56 -13.57 -29.49
CA VAL A 262 8.15 -13.88 -29.76
C VAL A 262 7.46 -14.32 -28.47
N THR A 263 6.41 -13.60 -28.10
CA THR A 263 5.60 -13.88 -26.91
C THR A 263 4.28 -14.52 -27.32
N PHE A 264 3.94 -15.65 -26.71
CA PHE A 264 2.71 -16.40 -26.97
C PHE A 264 1.66 -16.08 -25.91
N VAL A 265 0.44 -15.83 -26.37
CA VAL A 265 -0.67 -15.40 -25.52
C VAL A 265 -1.94 -16.20 -25.77
N HIS A 266 -2.74 -16.42 -24.72
CA HIS A 266 -4.10 -16.96 -24.85
C HIS A 266 -5.15 -15.88 -24.65
N LYS A 267 -6.15 -15.87 -25.54
CA LYS A 267 -7.30 -14.98 -25.44
C LYS A 267 -8.19 -15.36 -24.26
N ALA A 268 -8.73 -14.37 -23.56
CA ALA A 268 -9.77 -14.54 -22.55
C ALA A 268 -10.80 -13.40 -22.58
N ASP A 269 -11.99 -13.68 -22.04
CA ASP A 269 -13.07 -12.70 -21.88
C ASP A 269 -12.90 -11.83 -20.62
N SER A 270 -12.07 -12.26 -19.68
CA SER A 270 -11.83 -11.59 -18.40
C SER A 270 -10.44 -11.95 -17.86
N ILE A 271 -9.92 -11.10 -16.99
CA ILE A 271 -8.68 -11.35 -16.25
C ILE A 271 -9.01 -12.19 -15.02
N ASP A 272 -8.38 -13.35 -14.90
CA ASP A 272 -8.50 -14.20 -13.71
C ASP A 272 -7.36 -13.91 -12.73
N LEU A 273 -7.72 -13.34 -11.58
CA LEU A 273 -6.82 -13.04 -10.48
C LEU A 273 -7.07 -14.03 -9.34
N PRO A 274 -6.06 -14.76 -8.84
CA PRO A 274 -6.25 -15.79 -7.81
C PRO A 274 -7.04 -15.36 -6.56
N THR A 275 -7.02 -14.06 -6.23
CA THR A 275 -7.64 -13.48 -5.02
C THR A 275 -8.96 -12.80 -5.25
N LEU A 276 -9.21 -12.34 -6.47
CA LEU A 276 -10.37 -11.50 -6.82
C LEU A 276 -11.31 -12.22 -7.78
N GLY A 277 -10.90 -13.38 -8.28
CA GLY A 277 -11.58 -14.11 -9.34
C GLY A 277 -11.52 -13.37 -10.67
N LYS A 278 -12.57 -13.54 -11.46
CA LYS A 278 -12.69 -12.92 -12.78
C LYS A 278 -13.06 -11.45 -12.67
N VAL A 279 -12.19 -10.59 -13.20
CA VAL A 279 -12.36 -9.14 -13.26
C VAL A 279 -12.23 -8.64 -14.70
N SER A 280 -12.85 -7.51 -14.99
CA SER A 280 -12.81 -6.86 -16.30
C SER A 280 -12.85 -5.35 -16.17
N VAL A 281 -12.47 -4.64 -17.22
CA VAL A 281 -12.66 -3.19 -17.34
C VAL A 281 -14.08 -2.93 -17.81
N ALA A 282 -14.79 -2.01 -17.14
CA ALA A 282 -16.10 -1.57 -17.60
C ALA A 282 -16.02 -0.93 -18.99
N GLU A 283 -17.00 -1.16 -19.86
CA GLU A 283 -16.97 -0.67 -21.26
C GLU A 283 -16.72 0.84 -21.36
N GLY A 284 -17.29 1.64 -20.44
CA GLY A 284 -17.09 3.10 -20.41
C GLY A 284 -15.68 3.55 -20.01
N ASP A 285 -14.89 2.68 -19.36
CA ASP A 285 -13.51 2.98 -18.96
C ASP A 285 -12.48 2.52 -20.00
N LEU A 286 -12.84 1.65 -20.95
CA LEU A 286 -11.92 1.18 -22.00
C LEU A 286 -11.34 2.32 -22.85
N PRO A 287 -12.14 3.27 -23.40
CA PRO A 287 -11.58 4.41 -24.15
C PRO A 287 -10.71 5.31 -23.27
N ARG A 288 -11.04 5.42 -21.98
CA ARG A 288 -10.31 6.27 -21.03
C ARG A 288 -8.95 5.68 -20.67
N LEU A 289 -8.85 4.35 -20.53
CA LEU A 289 -7.56 3.66 -20.39
C LEU A 289 -6.68 3.87 -21.62
N ALA A 290 -7.26 3.72 -22.83
CA ALA A 290 -6.52 3.92 -24.07
C ALA A 290 -6.00 5.36 -24.22
N GLU A 291 -6.80 6.38 -23.86
CA GLU A 291 -6.36 7.78 -23.87
C GLU A 291 -5.28 8.03 -22.79
N ALA A 292 -5.45 7.45 -21.60
CA ALA A 292 -4.55 7.64 -20.48
C ALA A 292 -3.12 7.16 -20.79
N MET A 293 -2.95 6.12 -21.62
CA MET A 293 -1.64 5.64 -22.09
C MET A 293 -0.73 6.75 -22.63
N ALA A 294 -1.28 7.79 -23.27
CA ALA A 294 -0.49 8.92 -23.77
C ALA A 294 0.16 9.77 -22.66
N ARG A 295 -0.37 9.67 -21.43
CA ARG A 295 0.04 10.45 -20.24
C ARG A 295 0.65 9.56 -19.15
N SER A 296 0.72 8.26 -19.38
CA SER A 296 1.27 7.26 -18.47
C SER A 296 2.79 7.14 -18.61
N ARG A 297 3.43 6.54 -17.60
CA ARG A 297 4.81 6.07 -17.73
C ARG A 297 4.82 4.79 -18.58
N VAL A 298 5.06 4.95 -19.87
CA VAL A 298 5.06 3.85 -20.84
C VAL A 298 6.49 3.43 -21.22
N THR A 299 6.63 2.17 -21.60
CA THR A 299 7.74 1.72 -22.44
C THR A 299 7.29 1.75 -23.89
N GLU A 300 8.01 2.48 -24.74
CA GLU A 300 7.73 2.58 -26.18
C GLU A 300 8.44 1.45 -26.94
N ARG A 301 7.73 0.77 -27.84
CA ARG A 301 8.24 -0.31 -28.71
C ARG A 301 8.18 0.03 -30.20
N GLY A 302 7.89 1.29 -30.49
CA GLY A 302 7.83 1.86 -31.83
C GLY A 302 7.16 3.23 -31.81
N PRO A 303 6.79 3.76 -32.99
CA PRO A 303 6.17 5.09 -33.09
C PRO A 303 4.81 5.21 -32.40
N LYS A 304 4.07 4.10 -32.32
CA LYS A 304 2.73 4.04 -31.71
C LYS A 304 2.64 3.03 -30.58
N GLU A 305 3.50 2.03 -30.57
CA GLU A 305 3.40 0.87 -29.70
C GLU A 305 3.89 1.18 -28.28
N LYS A 306 3.04 0.90 -27.31
CA LYS A 306 3.26 1.27 -25.90
C LYS A 306 2.80 0.16 -24.97
N ILE A 307 3.52 0.00 -23.86
CA ILE A 307 3.10 -0.86 -22.74
C ILE A 307 3.33 -0.15 -21.42
N ALA A 308 2.37 -0.30 -20.49
CA ALA A 308 2.48 0.22 -19.13
C ALA A 308 1.73 -0.67 -18.15
N GLY A 309 2.11 -0.64 -16.87
CA GLY A 309 1.36 -1.30 -15.81
C GLY A 309 0.00 -0.63 -15.59
N ILE A 310 -1.03 -1.42 -15.27
CA ILE A 310 -2.40 -0.90 -15.10
C ILE A 310 -2.49 0.23 -14.07
N SER A 311 -1.69 0.16 -12.99
CA SER A 311 -1.68 1.17 -11.93
C SER A 311 -1.21 2.53 -12.42
N ASP A 312 -0.20 2.58 -13.29
CA ASP A 312 0.29 3.83 -13.89
C ASP A 312 -0.77 4.42 -14.83
N VAL A 313 -1.47 3.56 -15.58
CA VAL A 313 -2.51 3.99 -16.53
C VAL A 313 -3.75 4.50 -15.81
N VAL A 314 -4.24 3.79 -14.80
CA VAL A 314 -5.36 4.25 -13.97
C VAL A 314 -5.00 5.55 -13.26
N GLN A 315 -3.77 5.70 -12.77
CA GLN A 315 -3.32 6.97 -12.18
C GLN A 315 -3.34 8.11 -13.20
N ALA A 316 -2.81 7.90 -14.42
CA ALA A 316 -2.85 8.90 -15.48
C ALA A 316 -4.30 9.26 -15.88
N MET A 317 -5.19 8.28 -15.91
CA MET A 317 -6.62 8.45 -16.19
C MET A 317 -7.30 9.36 -15.13
N GLU A 318 -6.99 9.17 -13.86
CA GLU A 318 -7.51 10.00 -12.76
C GLU A 318 -6.94 11.42 -12.79
N ASN A 319 -5.65 11.56 -13.14
CA ASN A 319 -5.00 12.86 -13.27
C ASN A 319 -5.60 13.69 -14.42
N ALA A 320 -5.99 13.04 -15.52
CA ALA A 320 -6.65 13.66 -16.65
C ALA A 320 -8.06 14.19 -16.32
N ALA A 321 -8.78 13.50 -15.43
CA ALA A 321 -10.13 13.88 -14.99
C ALA A 321 -10.14 15.04 -13.98
N ARG A 322 -8.99 15.39 -13.39
CA ARG A 322 -8.84 16.53 -12.47
C ARG A 322 -8.22 17.70 -13.22
N PRO A 323 -8.89 18.85 -13.37
CA PRO A 323 -8.29 19.99 -14.07
C PRO A 323 -6.99 20.40 -13.37
N PHE A 324 -5.89 20.34 -14.12
CA PHE A 324 -4.58 20.83 -13.69
C PHE A 324 -4.69 22.31 -13.32
N ASN A 325 -4.63 22.62 -12.03
CA ASN A 325 -4.60 24.00 -11.57
C ASN A 325 -3.24 24.27 -10.93
N GLY A 326 -2.19 24.36 -11.75
CA GLY A 326 -0.85 24.74 -11.32
C GLY A 326 -0.86 26.00 -10.44
N LYS A 327 -1.70 26.99 -10.79
CA LYS A 327 -1.91 28.21 -9.98
C LYS A 327 -2.47 27.94 -8.59
N ALA A 328 -3.28 26.90 -8.41
CA ALA A 328 -3.79 26.54 -7.09
C ALA A 328 -2.70 25.87 -6.22
N PHE A 329 -1.82 25.08 -6.84
CA PHE A 329 -0.66 24.53 -6.15
C PHE A 329 0.37 25.62 -5.83
N ASP A 330 0.60 26.57 -6.73
CA ASP A 330 1.45 27.75 -6.48
C ASP A 330 0.96 28.52 -5.26
N ARG A 331 -0.35 28.79 -5.17
CA ARG A 331 -0.96 29.41 -3.99
C ARG A 331 -0.77 28.58 -2.73
N ALA A 332 -0.84 27.26 -2.81
CA ALA A 332 -0.60 26.39 -1.66
C ALA A 332 0.88 26.41 -1.21
N MET A 333 1.82 26.51 -2.15
CA MET A 333 3.25 26.67 -1.87
C MET A 333 3.55 28.03 -1.22
N PHE A 334 2.91 29.12 -1.67
CA PHE A 334 3.00 30.41 -0.98
C PHE A 334 2.33 30.38 0.40
N ALA A 335 1.23 29.67 0.56
CA ALA A 335 0.55 29.56 1.85
C ALA A 335 1.40 28.86 2.93
N ILE A 336 2.16 27.82 2.57
CA ILE A 336 3.10 27.19 3.53
C ILE A 336 4.27 28.12 3.87
N TYR A 337 4.73 28.94 2.90
CA TYR A 337 5.73 29.98 3.15
C TYR A 337 5.21 31.05 4.12
N ASP A 338 4.01 31.58 3.90
CA ASP A 338 3.43 32.63 4.74
C ASP A 338 3.21 32.14 6.17
N GLN A 339 2.77 30.88 6.33
CA GLN A 339 2.64 30.24 7.65
C GLN A 339 4.00 30.05 8.33
N ALA A 340 5.05 29.68 7.60
CA ALA A 340 6.40 29.59 8.15
C ALA A 340 6.93 30.97 8.57
N ALA A 341 6.65 32.01 7.76
CA ALA A 341 7.02 33.38 8.05
C ALA A 341 6.34 33.92 9.31
N ALA A 342 5.08 33.55 9.54
CA ALA A 342 4.33 33.89 10.76
C ALA A 342 4.95 33.26 12.03
N LEU A 343 5.69 32.15 11.89
CA LEU A 343 6.45 31.50 12.98
C LEU A 343 7.86 32.07 13.15
N GLY A 344 8.21 33.13 12.41
CA GLY A 344 9.54 33.76 12.46
C GLY A 344 10.58 33.12 11.56
N TYR A 345 10.21 32.17 10.69
CA TYR A 345 11.12 31.59 9.69
C TYR A 345 10.77 32.07 8.28
N LYS A 346 11.65 32.87 7.66
CA LYS A 346 11.43 33.47 6.33
C LYS A 346 12.40 32.89 5.29
N PRO A 347 12.06 31.77 4.62
CA PRO A 347 12.94 31.17 3.62
C PRO A 347 12.86 31.91 2.27
N THR A 348 13.68 32.95 2.10
CA THR A 348 13.72 33.80 0.88
C THR A 348 14.05 32.99 -0.38
N GLU A 349 14.97 32.03 -0.29
CA GLU A 349 15.33 31.13 -1.39
C GLU A 349 14.16 30.26 -1.85
N PHE A 350 13.34 29.77 -0.92
CA PHE A 350 12.14 28.99 -1.25
C PHE A 350 11.13 29.85 -2.01
N ARG A 351 10.86 31.07 -1.53
CA ARG A 351 9.93 31.99 -2.19
C ARG A 351 10.39 32.34 -3.61
N SER A 352 11.65 32.72 -3.78
CA SER A 352 12.25 33.02 -5.09
C SER A 352 12.19 31.82 -6.04
N MET A 353 12.41 30.60 -5.52
CA MET A 353 12.30 29.37 -6.29
C MET A 353 10.88 29.13 -6.80
N VAL A 354 9.85 29.34 -5.97
CA VAL A 354 8.44 29.20 -6.38
C VAL A 354 8.03 30.29 -7.38
N GLU A 355 8.48 31.53 -7.19
CA GLU A 355 8.23 32.63 -8.14
C GLU A 355 8.84 32.36 -9.53
N ARG A 356 10.02 31.73 -9.59
CA ARG A 356 10.73 31.45 -10.85
C ARG A 356 10.29 30.16 -11.55
N LEU A 357 9.98 29.09 -10.81
CA LEU A 357 9.73 27.75 -11.38
C LEU A 357 8.27 27.31 -11.30
N GLY A 358 7.41 28.09 -10.63
CA GLY A 358 6.11 27.62 -10.18
C GLY A 358 6.23 26.58 -9.06
N GLY A 359 5.11 26.30 -8.41
CA GLY A 359 5.03 25.39 -7.27
C GLY A 359 5.45 23.96 -7.63
N VAL A 360 4.96 23.44 -8.76
CA VAL A 360 5.29 22.06 -9.19
C VAL A 360 6.78 21.93 -9.53
N GLY A 361 7.34 22.90 -10.26
CA GLY A 361 8.76 22.91 -10.61
C GLY A 361 9.67 23.01 -9.38
N ALA A 362 9.35 23.90 -8.45
CA ALA A 362 10.06 24.03 -7.18
C ALA A 362 9.99 22.73 -6.35
N ALA A 363 8.82 22.09 -6.28
CA ALA A 363 8.65 20.86 -5.54
C ALA A 363 9.46 19.70 -6.13
N ARG A 364 9.46 19.51 -7.45
CA ARG A 364 10.31 18.49 -8.11
C ARG A 364 11.79 18.72 -7.86
N GLN A 365 12.24 19.97 -7.94
CA GLN A 365 13.65 20.30 -7.67
C GLN A 365 14.06 19.94 -6.23
N LEU A 366 13.19 20.18 -5.25
CA LEU A 366 13.46 19.87 -3.84
C LEU A 366 13.42 18.35 -3.55
N LEU A 367 12.49 17.63 -4.18
CA LEU A 367 12.38 16.17 -4.05
C LEU A 367 13.48 15.41 -4.83
N GLY A 368 14.04 16.02 -5.88
CA GLY A 368 15.12 15.45 -6.69
C GLY A 368 16.48 15.42 -6.00
N LYS A 369 16.70 16.24 -4.96
CA LYS A 369 17.97 16.25 -4.19
C LYS A 369 18.16 14.95 -3.39
N ARG A 370 19.42 14.52 -3.19
CA ARG A 370 19.73 13.34 -2.37
C ARG A 370 19.52 13.58 -0.88
N SER A 371 19.80 14.79 -0.41
CA SER A 371 19.57 15.22 0.97
C SER A 371 18.32 16.09 1.10
N VAL A 372 17.76 16.14 2.31
CA VAL A 372 16.71 17.10 2.67
C VAL A 372 17.20 18.53 2.53
N SER A 373 16.29 19.46 2.21
CA SER A 373 16.64 20.87 2.11
C SER A 373 16.89 21.49 3.49
N GLU A 374 17.70 22.55 3.56
CA GLU A 374 17.88 23.30 4.82
C GLU A 374 16.53 23.80 5.38
N GLY A 375 15.59 24.17 4.50
CA GLY A 375 14.25 24.56 4.93
C GLY A 375 13.42 23.43 5.51
N PHE A 376 13.63 22.20 5.04
CA PHE A 376 13.02 21.02 5.66
C PHE A 376 13.56 20.79 7.08
N THR A 377 14.89 20.85 7.25
CA THR A 377 15.53 20.74 8.58
C THR A 377 15.04 21.83 9.52
N ARG A 378 14.92 23.07 9.04
CA ARG A 378 14.46 24.19 9.87
C ARG A 378 12.99 24.05 10.29
N LEU A 379 12.13 23.56 9.40
CA LEU A 379 10.72 23.30 9.73
C LEU A 379 10.55 22.11 10.68
N TRP A 380 11.46 21.13 10.63
CA TRP A 380 11.54 20.05 11.61
C TRP A 380 11.89 20.57 13.01
N GLU A 381 12.90 21.44 13.13
CA GLU A 381 13.25 22.09 14.40
C GLU A 381 12.08 22.89 15.01
N LEU A 382 11.29 23.53 14.14
CA LEU A 382 10.09 24.28 14.53
C LEU A 382 8.87 23.38 14.81
N LYS A 383 9.02 22.05 14.71
CA LYS A 383 7.93 21.06 14.86
C LYS A 383 6.74 21.32 13.92
N ARG A 384 7.00 21.90 12.75
CA ARG A 384 5.99 22.29 11.74
C ARG A 384 6.30 21.67 10.38
N LEU A 385 6.56 20.37 10.39
CA LEU A 385 6.77 19.58 9.18
C LEU A 385 5.55 19.58 8.24
N ASP A 386 4.37 19.95 8.72
CA ASP A 386 3.15 20.19 7.92
C ASP A 386 3.30 21.31 6.89
N LEU A 387 4.26 22.21 7.12
CA LEU A 387 4.60 23.31 6.21
C LEU A 387 5.69 22.94 5.21
N THR A 388 6.14 21.69 5.19
CA THR A 388 7.13 21.24 4.19
C THR A 388 6.49 20.96 2.84
N VAL A 389 7.31 21.02 1.80
CA VAL A 389 6.92 20.60 0.46
C VAL A 389 6.55 19.12 0.46
N GLU A 390 7.34 18.29 1.15
CA GLU A 390 7.12 16.86 1.32
C GLU A 390 5.71 16.57 1.87
N ALA A 391 5.26 17.34 2.89
CA ALA A 391 3.93 17.15 3.45
C ALA A 391 2.84 17.66 2.51
N LEU A 392 3.10 18.76 1.81
CA LEU A 392 2.14 19.36 0.88
C LEU A 392 1.87 18.46 -0.33
N VAL A 393 2.91 17.87 -0.94
CA VAL A 393 2.76 17.01 -2.13
C VAL A 393 2.00 15.72 -1.84
N LEU A 394 1.99 15.26 -0.59
CA LEU A 394 1.29 14.03 -0.18
C LEU A 394 -0.21 14.23 0.06
N LYS A 395 -0.70 15.48 0.14
CA LYS A 395 -2.14 15.74 0.30
C LYS A 395 -2.92 15.17 -0.87
N SER A 396 -4.09 14.58 -0.60
CA SER A 396 -4.96 13.93 -1.61
C SER A 396 -5.31 14.83 -2.80
N GLN A 397 -5.39 16.13 -2.55
CA GLN A 397 -5.64 17.18 -3.53
C GLN A 397 -4.43 17.50 -4.44
N TRP A 398 -3.19 17.14 -4.07
CA TRP A 398 -1.97 17.49 -4.82
C TRP A 398 -1.13 16.30 -5.28
N ARG A 399 -1.27 15.13 -4.64
CA ARG A 399 -0.49 13.92 -4.95
C ARG A 399 -0.49 13.54 -6.43
N HIS A 400 -1.56 13.87 -7.14
CA HIS A 400 -1.74 13.61 -8.57
C HIS A 400 -0.78 14.42 -9.48
N LEU A 401 -0.11 15.46 -8.96
CA LEU A 401 0.85 16.28 -9.71
C LEU A 401 2.27 15.69 -9.73
N PHE A 402 2.52 14.65 -8.94
CA PHE A 402 3.85 14.08 -8.68
C PHE A 402 3.87 12.58 -8.96
N THR A 403 5.05 12.06 -9.30
CA THR A 403 5.26 10.64 -9.58
C THR A 403 5.25 9.80 -8.30
N SER A 404 4.97 8.50 -8.41
CA SER A 404 5.05 7.56 -7.29
C SER A 404 6.42 7.58 -6.59
N GLU A 405 7.51 7.72 -7.34
CA GLU A 405 8.87 7.86 -6.79
C GLU A 405 9.07 9.18 -6.03
N GLU A 406 8.58 10.30 -6.55
CA GLU A 406 8.63 11.60 -5.85
C GLU A 406 7.81 11.58 -4.56
N LEU A 407 6.61 10.99 -4.61
CA LEU A 407 5.75 10.81 -3.43
C LEU A 407 6.38 9.85 -2.42
N LYS A 408 6.98 8.75 -2.88
CA LYS A 408 7.70 7.80 -2.03
C LYS A 408 8.86 8.50 -1.31
N ARG A 409 9.68 9.28 -2.02
CA ARG A 409 10.75 10.07 -1.40
C ARG A 409 10.22 11.09 -0.39
N ALA A 410 9.16 11.81 -0.73
CA ALA A 410 8.51 12.75 0.19
C ALA A 410 8.03 12.03 1.47
N ARG A 411 7.42 10.86 1.29
CA ARG A 411 6.93 10.02 2.39
C ARG A 411 8.09 9.52 3.25
N THR A 412 9.12 8.93 2.66
CA THR A 412 10.31 8.44 3.36
C THR A 412 10.98 9.54 4.17
N ARG A 413 11.18 10.74 3.59
CA ARG A 413 11.80 11.87 4.32
C ARG A 413 10.99 12.29 5.57
N LEU A 414 9.67 12.26 5.47
CA LEU A 414 8.79 12.59 6.60
C LEU A 414 8.74 11.47 7.64
N GLU A 415 8.75 10.22 7.19
CA GLU A 415 8.81 9.02 8.04
C GLU A 415 10.13 8.96 8.82
N ASP A 416 11.27 9.26 8.18
CA ASP A 416 12.59 9.35 8.79
C ASP A 416 12.59 10.36 9.96
N MET A 417 11.83 11.44 9.82
CA MET A 417 11.67 12.48 10.86
C MET A 417 10.49 12.23 11.80
N LYS A 418 9.86 11.06 11.74
CA LYS A 418 8.72 10.63 12.58
C LYS A 418 7.48 11.53 12.46
N TYR A 419 7.32 12.22 11.33
CA TYR A 419 6.16 13.07 11.08
C TYR A 419 4.87 12.25 11.00
N LEU A 420 3.81 12.74 11.65
CA LEU A 420 2.47 12.14 11.60
C LEU A 420 1.65 12.96 10.60
N PHE A 421 1.18 12.33 9.54
CA PHE A 421 0.31 12.97 8.56
C PHE A 421 -1.00 13.41 9.23
N PRO A 422 -1.31 14.71 9.31
CA PRO A 422 -2.60 15.18 9.77
C PRO A 422 -3.68 14.77 8.76
N LYS A 423 -4.88 14.47 9.28
CA LYS A 423 -6.11 14.08 8.55
C LYS A 423 -6.34 14.86 7.24
#